data_AF-A0ABD5XL18-F1
#
_entry.id   AF-A0ABD5XL18-F1
#
_cell.length_a   1.000
_cell.length_b   1.000
_cell.length_c   1.000
_cell.angle_alpha   90.00
_cell.angle_beta   90.00
_cell.angle_gamma   90.00
#
_symmetry.space_group_name_H-M   'P 1'
#
loop_
_entity.id
_entity.type
_entity.pdbx_description
1 polymer ?
#
loop_
_entity_poly.entity_id
_entity_poly.type
_entity_poly.pdbx_seq_one_letter_code
_entity_poly.pdbx_strand_id
1 'polypeptide(L)'
;MSLYTLARDGDMEQLTDTAKNSDSAAVRRRAAEMLGDVGDPEDDRTVDVLIHLAREDDEESVRAAAVDGLDDLGGNGLQRLIAKQFGIDPNAADWAAMRAFAKVLGGASIPEYRMAAANALGRIGDGDAVGPLAKRLDDPDPRVRERACLALGRIGDGRAVGRLRAKLDDDHPAVKAAAADALGTIANGQALAALLDLLDDENVSLRRLAASALGNASSAKPVPKLAGALEDEHDTVRRTAVFSIIELLANAPTKQSHAVRDAVISELQDADDETVTGPLVEILEDATQARQRRNAVWFLGRVTSTEPPDHVLDALVEALDDDDKMTAQFAATSITNLEGLHVESTLIELVKDEDASVDARAKAAYALGSVGGDRARETLDAITDSDVDKQIRKRAFASLSKLGGVKQ
;
A
#
# COMPACT_ATOMS: atom_id res chain seq x y z
N MET A 1 -9.24 -11.83 -28.38
CA MET A 1 -9.59 -10.83 -27.34
C MET A 1 -8.55 -10.94 -26.23
N SER A 2 -8.18 -9.86 -25.54
CA SER A 2 -7.20 -9.96 -24.45
C SER A 2 -7.85 -10.56 -23.19
N LEU A 3 -7.09 -11.28 -22.36
CA LEU A 3 -7.61 -11.81 -21.08
C LEU A 3 -8.21 -10.72 -20.20
N TYR A 4 -7.59 -9.54 -20.17
CA TYR A 4 -8.09 -8.38 -19.42
C TYR A 4 -9.46 -7.92 -19.93
N THR A 5 -9.65 -7.91 -21.25
CA THR A 5 -10.95 -7.57 -21.86
C THR A 5 -12.02 -8.58 -21.44
N LEU A 6 -11.69 -9.88 -21.45
CA LEU A 6 -12.63 -10.92 -21.05
C LEU A 6 -13.04 -10.79 -19.58
N ALA A 7 -12.07 -10.58 -18.68
CA ALA A 7 -12.34 -10.39 -17.25
C ALA A 7 -13.17 -9.14 -16.98
N ARG A 8 -12.85 -8.03 -17.64
CA ARG A 8 -13.60 -6.77 -17.49
C ARG A 8 -15.03 -6.89 -18.04
N ASP A 9 -15.21 -7.62 -19.13
CA ASP A 9 -16.50 -7.75 -19.80
C ASP A 9 -17.33 -8.93 -19.23
N GLY A 10 -16.78 -9.69 -18.27
CA GLY A 10 -17.46 -10.81 -17.59
C GLY A 10 -17.63 -12.06 -18.44
N ASP A 11 -16.78 -12.27 -19.45
CA ASP A 11 -16.85 -13.44 -20.34
C ASP A 11 -16.20 -14.68 -19.71
N MET A 12 -16.89 -15.25 -18.72
CA MET A 12 -16.42 -16.40 -17.93
C MET A 12 -16.30 -17.69 -18.77
N GLU A 13 -17.12 -17.84 -19.81
CA GLU A 13 -17.02 -18.97 -20.72
C GLU A 13 -15.69 -18.95 -21.47
N GLN A 14 -15.33 -17.81 -22.09
CA GLN A 14 -14.08 -17.73 -22.82
C GLN A 14 -12.86 -17.74 -21.88
N LEU A 15 -12.97 -17.20 -20.66
CA LEU A 15 -11.91 -17.30 -19.65
C LEU A 15 -11.66 -18.74 -19.21
N THR A 16 -12.71 -19.48 -18.87
CA THR A 16 -12.59 -20.89 -18.46
C THR A 16 -12.03 -21.76 -19.59
N ASP A 17 -12.45 -21.53 -20.83
CA ASP A 17 -11.91 -22.25 -21.99
C ASP A 17 -10.44 -21.90 -22.25
N THR A 18 -10.06 -20.63 -22.06
CA THR A 18 -8.67 -20.19 -22.21
C THR A 18 -7.79 -20.78 -21.11
N ALA A 19 -8.27 -20.79 -19.87
CA ALA A 19 -7.57 -21.37 -18.73
C ALA A 19 -7.30 -22.87 -18.93
N LYS A 20 -8.25 -23.60 -19.53
CA LYS A 20 -8.16 -25.04 -19.73
C LYS A 20 -7.38 -25.47 -20.97
N ASN A 21 -7.56 -24.75 -22.09
CA ASN A 21 -7.14 -25.25 -23.41
C ASN A 21 -6.00 -24.46 -24.03
N SER A 22 -5.48 -23.40 -23.40
CA SER A 22 -4.35 -22.67 -23.97
C SER A 22 -3.06 -23.49 -23.94
N ASP A 23 -2.35 -23.52 -25.06
CA ASP A 23 -1.02 -24.12 -25.16
C ASP A 23 0.05 -23.37 -24.33
N SER A 24 -0.23 -22.12 -23.95
CA SER A 24 0.70 -21.30 -23.16
C SER A 24 0.40 -21.40 -21.67
N ALA A 25 1.30 -22.00 -20.90
CA ALA A 25 1.21 -22.08 -19.46
C ALA A 25 1.08 -20.71 -18.78
N ALA A 26 1.76 -19.68 -19.29
CA ALA A 26 1.64 -18.31 -18.79
C ALA A 26 0.22 -17.75 -18.98
N VAL A 27 -0.43 -18.09 -20.10
CA VAL A 27 -1.82 -17.70 -20.38
C VAL A 27 -2.78 -18.48 -19.48
N ARG A 28 -2.59 -19.80 -19.32
CA ARG A 28 -3.41 -20.61 -18.39
C ARG A 28 -3.31 -20.11 -16.96
N ARG A 29 -2.10 -19.84 -16.48
CA ARG A 29 -1.83 -19.26 -15.16
C ARG A 29 -2.58 -17.93 -14.97
N ARG A 30 -2.41 -17.00 -15.91
CA ARG A 30 -3.06 -15.68 -15.82
C ARG A 30 -4.58 -15.78 -15.90
N ALA A 31 -5.11 -16.70 -16.70
CA ALA A 31 -6.54 -16.95 -16.76
C ALA A 31 -7.06 -17.55 -15.44
N ALA A 32 -6.33 -18.47 -14.81
CA ALA A 32 -6.68 -19.03 -13.49
C ALA A 32 -6.70 -17.95 -12.39
N GLU A 33 -5.73 -17.04 -12.38
CA GLU A 33 -5.72 -15.86 -11.49
C GLU A 33 -6.99 -15.00 -11.70
N MET A 34 -7.29 -14.63 -12.95
CA MET A 34 -8.46 -13.81 -13.26
C MET A 34 -9.78 -14.49 -12.90
N LEU A 35 -9.88 -15.81 -13.10
CA LEU A 35 -11.07 -16.57 -12.68
C LEU A 35 -11.30 -16.49 -11.17
N GLY A 36 -10.23 -16.43 -10.36
CA GLY A 36 -10.33 -16.18 -8.93
C GLY A 36 -10.78 -14.76 -8.59
N ASP A 37 -10.24 -13.77 -9.30
CA ASP A 37 -10.50 -12.34 -9.05
C ASP A 37 -11.93 -11.90 -9.40
N VAL A 38 -12.48 -12.39 -10.53
CA VAL A 38 -13.77 -11.91 -11.06
C VAL A 38 -14.87 -12.96 -11.10
N GLY A 39 -14.56 -14.22 -10.78
CA GLY A 39 -15.52 -15.31 -10.84
C GLY A 39 -16.57 -15.27 -9.72
N ASP A 40 -17.63 -16.07 -9.91
CA ASP A 40 -18.64 -16.33 -8.88
C ASP A 40 -18.33 -17.67 -8.19
N PRO A 41 -18.18 -17.73 -6.85
CA PRO A 41 -17.99 -19.00 -6.12
C PRO A 41 -19.14 -20.00 -6.27
N GLU A 42 -20.34 -19.56 -6.69
CA GLU A 42 -21.48 -20.43 -6.99
C GLU A 42 -21.44 -21.00 -8.42
N ASP A 43 -20.56 -20.51 -9.30
CA ASP A 43 -20.39 -21.05 -10.65
C ASP A 43 -19.54 -22.35 -10.64
N ASP A 44 -20.25 -23.47 -10.69
CA ASP A 44 -19.64 -24.80 -10.76
C ASP A 44 -18.66 -24.96 -11.93
N ARG A 45 -18.87 -24.29 -13.07
CA ARG A 45 -17.94 -24.40 -14.22
C ARG A 45 -16.59 -23.79 -13.86
N THR A 46 -16.59 -22.59 -13.30
CA THR A 46 -15.37 -21.89 -12.88
C THR A 46 -14.63 -22.68 -11.80
N VAL A 47 -15.36 -23.12 -10.76
CA VAL A 47 -14.77 -23.90 -9.66
C VAL A 47 -14.20 -25.23 -10.16
N ASP A 48 -14.91 -25.96 -11.02
CA ASP A 48 -14.45 -27.26 -11.53
C ASP A 48 -13.24 -27.14 -12.46
N VAL A 49 -13.15 -26.05 -13.24
CA VAL A 49 -11.96 -25.77 -14.07
C VAL A 49 -10.75 -25.49 -13.19
N LEU A 50 -10.89 -24.66 -12.15
CA LEU A 50 -9.78 -24.40 -11.22
C LEU A 50 -9.36 -25.67 -10.46
N ILE A 51 -10.32 -26.50 -10.02
CA ILE A 51 -10.02 -27.80 -9.39
C ILE A 51 -9.27 -28.72 -10.37
N HIS A 52 -9.66 -28.75 -11.65
CA HIS A 52 -8.99 -29.54 -12.66
C HIS A 52 -7.54 -29.06 -12.87
N LEU A 53 -7.34 -27.76 -13.04
CA LEU A 53 -6.02 -27.17 -13.21
C LEU A 53 -5.12 -27.44 -11.99
N ALA A 54 -5.61 -27.22 -10.78
CA ALA A 54 -4.87 -27.46 -9.54
C ALA A 54 -4.38 -28.91 -9.37
N ARG A 55 -5.03 -29.87 -10.04
CA ARG A 55 -4.73 -31.29 -9.93
C ARG A 55 -3.92 -31.87 -11.08
N GLU A 56 -4.28 -31.48 -12.30
CA GLU A 56 -3.91 -32.20 -13.51
C GLU A 56 -3.05 -31.36 -14.48
N ASP A 57 -2.91 -30.04 -14.25
CA ASP A 57 -2.05 -29.22 -15.11
C ASP A 57 -0.58 -29.65 -14.98
N ASP A 58 0.15 -29.65 -16.09
CA ASP A 58 1.54 -30.07 -16.17
C ASP A 58 2.48 -29.07 -15.47
N GLU A 59 2.11 -27.79 -15.44
CA GLU A 59 2.95 -26.72 -14.92
C GLU A 59 2.62 -26.37 -13.46
N GLU A 60 3.63 -26.48 -12.59
CA GLU A 60 3.54 -26.16 -11.15
C GLU A 60 2.99 -24.75 -10.89
N SER A 61 3.36 -23.80 -11.74
CA SER A 61 2.91 -22.41 -11.62
C SER A 61 1.41 -22.25 -11.93
N VAL A 62 0.87 -23.01 -12.88
CA VAL A 62 -0.57 -23.01 -13.19
C VAL A 62 -1.35 -23.69 -12.09
N ARG A 63 -0.85 -24.83 -11.58
CA ARG A 63 -1.48 -25.52 -10.45
C ARG A 63 -1.55 -24.64 -9.21
N ALA A 64 -0.48 -23.90 -8.92
CA ALA A 64 -0.44 -22.95 -7.82
C ALA A 64 -1.46 -21.81 -7.99
N ALA A 65 -1.49 -21.17 -9.17
CA ALA A 65 -2.44 -20.12 -9.48
C ALA A 65 -3.90 -20.62 -9.41
N ALA A 66 -4.16 -21.88 -9.75
CA ALA A 66 -5.49 -22.46 -9.62
C ALA A 66 -5.89 -22.70 -8.15
N VAL A 67 -4.94 -23.07 -7.28
CA VAL A 67 -5.19 -23.13 -5.82
C VAL A 67 -5.46 -21.74 -5.25
N ASP A 68 -4.71 -20.73 -5.67
CA ASP A 68 -4.94 -19.34 -5.24
C ASP A 68 -6.25 -18.79 -5.79
N GLY A 69 -6.58 -19.07 -7.06
CA GLY A 69 -7.87 -18.69 -7.63
C GLY A 69 -9.05 -19.31 -6.88
N LEU A 70 -8.93 -20.56 -6.42
CA LEU A 70 -9.93 -21.18 -5.51
C LEU A 70 -9.92 -20.56 -4.12
N ASP A 71 -8.79 -20.00 -3.68
CA ASP A 71 -8.71 -19.18 -2.48
C ASP A 71 -9.54 -17.91 -2.74
N ASP A 72 -9.12 -17.06 -3.68
CA ASP A 72 -9.64 -15.72 -3.89
C ASP A 72 -11.13 -15.68 -4.26
N LEU A 73 -11.59 -16.66 -5.05
CA LEU A 73 -13.01 -16.85 -5.37
C LEU A 73 -13.88 -17.04 -4.12
N GLY A 74 -13.31 -17.63 -3.06
CA GLY A 74 -13.99 -17.90 -1.81
C GLY A 74 -14.95 -19.09 -1.88
N GLY A 75 -16.03 -19.01 -1.11
CA GLY A 75 -17.01 -20.10 -1.00
C GLY A 75 -16.39 -21.40 -0.48
N ASN A 76 -16.69 -22.51 -1.14
CA ASN A 76 -16.22 -23.85 -0.78
C ASN A 76 -15.18 -24.44 -1.77
N GLY A 77 -14.54 -23.61 -2.60
CA GLY A 77 -13.63 -24.07 -3.66
C GLY A 77 -12.46 -24.92 -3.16
N LEU A 78 -11.75 -24.46 -2.12
CA LEU A 78 -10.68 -25.24 -1.49
C LEU A 78 -11.20 -26.50 -0.78
N GLN A 79 -12.36 -26.42 -0.12
CA GLN A 79 -13.04 -27.56 0.48
C GLN A 79 -13.28 -28.62 -0.60
N ARG A 80 -13.83 -28.25 -1.76
CA ARG A 80 -14.12 -29.16 -2.89
C ARG A 80 -12.86 -29.81 -3.45
N LEU A 81 -11.78 -29.04 -3.63
CA LEU A 81 -10.48 -29.56 -4.09
C LEU A 81 -9.97 -30.68 -3.17
N ILE A 82 -10.06 -30.47 -1.86
CA ILE A 82 -9.55 -31.41 -0.86
C ILE A 82 -10.54 -32.57 -0.63
N ALA A 83 -11.84 -32.29 -0.54
CA ALA A 83 -12.90 -33.28 -0.29
C ALA A 83 -12.90 -34.41 -1.32
N LYS A 84 -12.71 -34.07 -2.61
CA LYS A 84 -12.68 -35.05 -3.71
C LYS A 84 -11.56 -36.07 -3.57
N GLN A 85 -10.43 -35.69 -2.96
CA GLN A 85 -9.25 -36.56 -2.82
C GLN A 85 -9.17 -37.23 -1.44
N PHE A 86 -9.59 -36.53 -0.38
CA PHE A 86 -9.39 -36.96 1.01
C PHE A 86 -10.68 -37.41 1.71
N GLY A 87 -11.83 -37.41 1.01
CA GLY A 87 -13.11 -37.91 1.53
C GLY A 87 -13.64 -37.07 2.70
N ILE A 88 -13.39 -35.77 2.68
CA ILE A 88 -13.87 -34.83 3.71
C ILE A 88 -15.27 -34.35 3.30
N ASP A 89 -16.19 -34.28 4.26
CA ASP A 89 -17.50 -33.69 4.02
C ASP A 89 -17.36 -32.17 3.76
N PRO A 90 -17.72 -31.66 2.57
CA PRO A 90 -17.63 -30.24 2.25
C PRO A 90 -18.58 -29.37 3.10
N ASN A 91 -19.57 -29.98 3.75
CA ASN A 91 -20.52 -29.29 4.65
C ASN A 91 -20.19 -29.52 6.14
N ALA A 92 -18.99 -30.01 6.46
CA ALA A 92 -18.56 -30.21 7.83
C ALA A 92 -18.50 -28.89 8.60
N ALA A 93 -18.83 -28.93 9.89
CA ALA A 93 -18.63 -27.78 10.78
C ALA A 93 -17.16 -27.34 10.81
N ASP A 94 -16.90 -26.05 11.04
CA ASP A 94 -15.57 -25.43 10.93
C ASP A 94 -14.47 -26.16 11.71
N TRP A 95 -14.76 -26.65 12.92
CA TRP A 95 -13.79 -27.40 13.73
C TRP A 95 -13.43 -28.78 13.12
N ALA A 96 -14.36 -29.41 12.41
CA ALA A 96 -14.14 -30.68 11.72
C ALA A 96 -13.37 -30.45 10.41
N ALA A 97 -13.71 -29.40 9.66
CA ALA A 97 -12.97 -28.95 8.50
C ALA A 97 -11.51 -28.58 8.87
N MET A 98 -11.33 -27.83 9.96
CA MET A 98 -10.03 -27.47 10.55
C MET A 98 -9.13 -28.68 10.79
N ARG A 99 -9.64 -29.72 11.49
CA ARG A 99 -8.87 -30.96 11.72
C ARG A 99 -8.50 -31.67 10.43
N ALA A 100 -9.42 -31.68 9.48
CA ALA A 100 -9.21 -32.34 8.20
C ALA A 100 -8.15 -31.61 7.37
N PHE A 101 -8.19 -30.27 7.31
CA PHE A 101 -7.16 -29.46 6.68
C PHE A 101 -5.81 -29.59 7.37
N ALA A 102 -5.75 -29.58 8.70
CA ALA A 102 -4.50 -29.80 9.43
C ALA A 102 -3.87 -31.17 9.11
N LYS A 103 -4.70 -32.22 8.92
CA LYS A 103 -4.24 -33.54 8.49
C LYS A 103 -3.69 -33.52 7.06
N VAL A 104 -4.39 -32.87 6.14
CA VAL A 104 -3.96 -32.73 4.73
C VAL A 104 -2.66 -31.95 4.64
N LEU A 105 -2.56 -30.83 5.37
CA LEU A 105 -1.36 -30.01 5.50
C LEU A 105 -0.14 -30.84 5.95
N GLY A 106 -0.34 -31.73 6.92
CA GLY A 106 0.73 -32.58 7.46
C GLY A 106 1.10 -33.78 6.58
N GLY A 107 0.13 -34.35 5.86
CA GLY A 107 0.24 -35.69 5.27
C GLY A 107 0.14 -35.77 3.75
N ALA A 108 -0.28 -34.72 3.04
CA ALA A 108 -0.36 -34.76 1.58
C ALA A 108 1.02 -34.73 0.94
N SER A 109 1.29 -35.68 0.04
CA SER A 109 2.54 -35.74 -0.74
C SER A 109 2.61 -34.62 -1.78
N ILE A 110 1.48 -34.29 -2.38
CA ILE A 110 1.35 -33.26 -3.43
C ILE A 110 1.29 -31.86 -2.76
N PRO A 111 2.18 -30.91 -3.13
CA PRO A 111 2.24 -29.57 -2.56
C PRO A 111 0.92 -28.80 -2.65
N GLU A 112 0.21 -28.92 -3.76
CA GLU A 112 -1.03 -28.18 -4.06
C GLU A 112 -2.12 -28.43 -3.01
N TYR A 113 -2.20 -29.65 -2.46
CA TYR A 113 -3.12 -29.95 -1.35
C TYR A 113 -2.66 -29.34 -0.03
N ARG A 114 -1.34 -29.26 0.22
CA ARG A 114 -0.81 -28.57 1.40
C ARG A 114 -1.02 -27.07 1.30
N MET A 115 -0.87 -26.49 0.10
CA MET A 115 -1.16 -25.09 -0.21
C MET A 115 -2.64 -24.78 0.06
N ALA A 116 -3.55 -25.59 -0.52
CA ALA A 116 -4.99 -25.45 -0.29
C ALA A 116 -5.36 -25.58 1.19
N ALA A 117 -4.74 -26.52 1.90
CA ALA A 117 -4.97 -26.67 3.34
C ALA A 117 -4.45 -25.46 4.14
N ALA A 118 -3.27 -24.94 3.83
CA ALA A 118 -2.72 -23.76 4.52
C ALA A 118 -3.63 -22.54 4.35
N ASN A 119 -4.05 -22.29 3.11
CA ASN A 119 -4.97 -21.22 2.73
C ASN A 119 -6.31 -21.32 3.48
N ALA A 120 -6.93 -22.51 3.47
CA ALA A 120 -8.19 -22.76 4.17
C ALA A 120 -8.06 -22.59 5.70
N LEU A 121 -6.96 -23.05 6.30
CA LEU A 121 -6.69 -22.87 7.73
C LEU A 121 -6.53 -21.39 8.10
N GLY A 122 -5.85 -20.61 7.26
CA GLY A 122 -5.70 -19.16 7.42
C GLY A 122 -7.03 -18.43 7.37
N ARG A 123 -7.95 -18.84 6.47
CA ARG A 123 -9.32 -18.30 6.41
C ARG A 123 -10.13 -18.58 7.66
N ILE A 124 -10.07 -19.81 8.17
CA ILE A 124 -10.82 -20.20 9.38
C ILE A 124 -10.35 -19.36 10.57
N GLY A 125 -9.05 -19.02 10.63
CA GLY A 125 -8.52 -18.07 11.61
C GLY A 125 -8.42 -18.62 13.04
N ASP A 126 -8.61 -19.93 13.23
CA ASP A 126 -8.53 -20.55 14.56
C ASP A 126 -7.06 -20.79 14.97
N GLY A 127 -6.71 -20.30 16.15
CA GLY A 127 -5.36 -20.36 16.72
C GLY A 127 -4.83 -21.78 16.92
N ASP A 128 -5.67 -22.82 16.94
CA ASP A 128 -5.21 -24.21 16.97
C ASP A 128 -4.44 -24.61 15.70
N ALA A 129 -4.64 -23.89 14.57
CA ALA A 129 -3.89 -24.09 13.34
C ALA A 129 -2.43 -23.60 13.39
N VAL A 130 -2.07 -22.76 14.37
CA VAL A 130 -0.74 -22.14 14.45
C VAL A 130 0.36 -23.21 14.51
N GLY A 131 0.18 -24.25 15.31
CA GLY A 131 1.14 -25.34 15.43
C GLY A 131 1.36 -26.11 14.12
N PRO A 132 0.30 -26.64 13.48
CA PRO A 132 0.37 -27.26 12.16
C PRO A 132 1.00 -26.36 11.08
N LEU A 133 0.57 -25.10 10.97
CA LEU A 133 1.09 -24.14 9.99
C LEU A 133 2.56 -23.78 10.24
N ALA A 134 2.96 -23.60 11.51
CA ALA A 134 4.34 -23.32 11.87
C ALA A 134 5.30 -24.46 11.47
N LYS A 135 4.84 -25.72 11.39
CA LYS A 135 5.63 -26.85 10.87
C LYS A 135 5.79 -26.83 9.34
N ARG A 136 4.96 -26.06 8.62
CA ARG A 136 5.05 -25.91 7.17
C ARG A 136 5.89 -24.72 6.74
N LEU A 137 6.34 -23.90 7.67
CA LEU A 137 7.41 -22.93 7.43
C LEU A 137 8.74 -23.60 7.05
N ASP A 138 8.89 -24.91 7.24
CA ASP A 138 10.04 -25.70 6.82
C ASP A 138 9.68 -26.73 5.73
N ASP A 139 8.58 -26.51 5.00
CA ASP A 139 8.19 -27.37 3.88
C ASP A 139 9.24 -27.29 2.75
N PRO A 140 9.59 -28.41 2.09
CA PRO A 140 10.51 -28.40 0.97
C PRO A 140 10.02 -27.52 -0.19
N ASP A 141 8.71 -27.38 -0.37
CA ASP A 141 8.15 -26.54 -1.42
C ASP A 141 8.00 -25.08 -0.93
N PRO A 142 8.67 -24.10 -1.57
CA PRO A 142 8.58 -22.70 -1.18
C PRO A 142 7.17 -22.13 -1.27
N ARG A 143 6.32 -22.64 -2.16
CA ARG A 143 4.92 -22.19 -2.33
C ARG A 143 4.07 -22.57 -1.11
N VAL A 144 4.40 -23.70 -0.47
CA VAL A 144 3.75 -24.12 0.79
C VAL A 144 4.27 -23.26 1.95
N ARG A 145 5.58 -22.97 2.01
CA ARG A 145 6.15 -22.09 3.06
C ARG A 145 5.54 -20.70 3.02
N GLU A 146 5.43 -20.12 1.84
CA GLU A 146 4.79 -18.82 1.59
C GLU A 146 3.36 -18.78 2.14
N ARG A 147 2.51 -19.74 1.75
CA ARG A 147 1.11 -19.80 2.21
C ARG A 147 1.01 -20.06 3.70
N ALA A 148 1.94 -20.82 4.28
CA ALA A 148 2.02 -20.97 5.74
C ALA A 148 2.34 -19.64 6.43
N CYS A 149 3.23 -18.80 5.88
CA CYS A 149 3.47 -17.45 6.39
C CYS A 149 2.18 -16.61 6.35
N LEU A 150 1.55 -16.51 5.17
CA LEU A 150 0.33 -15.70 4.97
C LEU A 150 -0.81 -16.16 5.89
N ALA A 151 -1.03 -17.48 6.01
CA ALA A 151 -2.04 -18.05 6.89
C ALA A 151 -1.79 -17.72 8.37
N LEU A 152 -0.54 -17.77 8.83
CA LEU A 152 -0.18 -17.36 10.19
C LEU A 152 -0.38 -15.86 10.42
N GLY A 153 -0.12 -15.04 9.40
CA GLY A 153 -0.44 -13.62 9.39
C GLY A 153 -1.94 -13.35 9.58
N ARG A 154 -2.77 -14.01 8.76
CA ARG A 154 -4.25 -13.93 8.83
C ARG A 154 -4.80 -14.36 10.19
N ILE A 155 -4.23 -15.40 10.81
CA ILE A 155 -4.63 -15.86 12.16
C ILE A 155 -4.26 -14.82 13.24
N GLY A 156 -3.16 -14.07 13.08
CA GLY A 156 -2.81 -12.97 13.98
C GLY A 156 -2.24 -13.40 15.34
N ASP A 157 -1.93 -14.70 15.54
CA ASP A 157 -1.47 -15.21 16.83
C ASP A 157 0.04 -15.01 17.05
N GLY A 158 0.39 -14.34 18.14
CA GLY A 158 1.78 -14.04 18.51
C GLY A 158 2.71 -15.24 18.68
N ARG A 159 2.16 -16.45 18.91
CA ARG A 159 2.95 -17.69 18.97
C ARG A 159 3.72 -17.97 17.67
N ALA A 160 3.28 -17.41 16.54
CA ALA A 160 3.93 -17.57 15.24
C ALA A 160 5.16 -16.66 15.05
N VAL A 161 5.28 -15.56 15.79
CA VAL A 161 6.25 -14.47 15.54
C VAL A 161 7.69 -14.98 15.46
N GLY A 162 8.12 -15.80 16.41
CA GLY A 162 9.49 -16.31 16.43
C GLY A 162 9.83 -17.19 15.23
N ARG A 163 8.86 -17.94 14.70
CA ARG A 163 9.04 -18.79 13.51
C ARG A 163 8.98 -17.99 12.22
N LEU A 164 8.08 -17.01 12.13
CA LEU A 164 7.98 -16.10 10.99
C LEU A 164 9.25 -15.25 10.86
N ARG A 165 9.80 -14.76 11.96
CA ARG A 165 11.09 -14.03 11.96
C ARG A 165 12.20 -14.84 11.29
N ALA A 166 12.31 -16.14 11.60
CA ALA A 166 13.31 -17.01 10.98
C ALA A 166 13.11 -17.20 9.47
N LYS A 167 11.94 -16.89 8.91
CA LYS A 167 11.65 -16.97 7.48
C LYS A 167 11.97 -15.71 6.69
N LEU A 168 12.37 -14.64 7.38
CA LEU A 168 12.92 -13.46 6.71
C LEU A 168 14.27 -13.76 6.05
N ASP A 169 14.98 -14.79 6.53
CA ASP A 169 16.22 -15.31 5.96
C ASP A 169 16.02 -16.45 4.95
N ASP A 170 14.77 -16.77 4.56
CA ASP A 170 14.49 -17.89 3.65
C ASP A 170 15.10 -17.69 2.26
N ASP A 171 15.66 -18.73 1.63
CA ASP A 171 16.31 -18.60 0.32
C ASP A 171 15.35 -18.10 -0.79
N HIS A 172 14.03 -18.25 -0.62
CA HIS A 172 13.04 -17.86 -1.61
C HIS A 172 12.47 -16.45 -1.33
N PRO A 173 12.59 -15.48 -2.26
CA PRO A 173 12.13 -14.11 -2.05
C PRO A 173 10.65 -13.97 -1.68
N ALA A 174 9.77 -14.77 -2.29
CA ALA A 174 8.33 -14.76 -1.96
C ALA A 174 8.06 -15.17 -0.50
N VAL A 175 8.84 -16.10 0.05
CA VAL A 175 8.70 -16.54 1.46
C VAL A 175 9.16 -15.43 2.41
N LYS A 176 10.26 -14.74 2.08
CA LYS A 176 10.72 -13.57 2.86
C LYS A 176 9.65 -12.48 2.91
N ALA A 177 9.08 -12.14 1.75
CA ALA A 177 8.01 -11.15 1.64
C ALA A 177 6.77 -11.55 2.44
N ALA A 178 6.31 -12.80 2.30
CA ALA A 178 5.16 -13.32 3.05
C ALA A 178 5.42 -13.35 4.57
N ALA A 179 6.65 -13.64 5.00
CA ALA A 179 7.01 -13.60 6.42
C ALA A 179 6.99 -12.17 6.98
N ALA A 180 7.50 -11.20 6.24
CA ALA A 180 7.46 -9.79 6.62
C ALA A 180 6.01 -9.27 6.69
N ASP A 181 5.20 -9.57 5.68
CA ASP A 181 3.79 -9.20 5.64
C ASP A 181 2.99 -9.84 6.78
N ALA A 182 3.23 -11.12 7.08
CA ALA A 182 2.61 -11.80 8.20
C ALA A 182 2.96 -11.17 9.55
N LEU A 183 4.23 -10.77 9.75
CA LEU A 183 4.65 -10.05 10.95
C LEU A 183 3.98 -8.66 11.05
N GLY A 184 3.90 -7.93 9.94
CA GLY A 184 3.20 -6.65 9.85
C GLY A 184 1.71 -6.77 10.19
N THR A 185 1.05 -7.81 9.66
CA THR A 185 -0.37 -8.10 9.88
C THR A 185 -0.67 -8.56 11.30
N ILE A 186 0.18 -9.39 11.92
CA ILE A 186 0.02 -9.80 13.32
C ILE A 186 0.00 -8.58 14.25
N ALA A 187 0.80 -7.54 13.94
CA ALA A 187 0.78 -6.20 14.53
C ALA A 187 0.79 -6.11 16.08
N ASN A 188 1.06 -7.20 16.78
CA ASN A 188 1.12 -7.22 18.24
C ASN A 188 2.50 -6.73 18.73
N GLY A 189 2.62 -6.50 20.04
CA GLY A 189 3.86 -5.97 20.62
C GLY A 189 5.11 -6.79 20.32
N GLN A 190 5.00 -8.12 20.17
CA GLN A 190 6.14 -9.00 19.85
C GLN A 190 6.53 -8.90 18.38
N ALA A 191 5.55 -8.91 17.47
CA ALA A 191 5.79 -8.77 16.04
C ALA A 191 6.38 -7.39 15.71
N LEU A 192 5.81 -6.34 16.33
CA LEU A 192 6.32 -4.99 16.20
C LEU A 192 7.76 -4.87 16.72
N ALA A 193 8.08 -5.41 17.89
CA ALA A 193 9.45 -5.40 18.41
C ALA A 193 10.42 -6.11 17.45
N ALA A 194 10.04 -7.28 16.93
CA ALA A 194 10.87 -8.01 15.97
C ALA A 194 11.13 -7.21 14.69
N LEU A 195 10.12 -6.52 14.15
CA LEU A 195 10.29 -5.66 12.96
C LEU A 195 11.14 -4.42 13.24
N LEU A 196 11.00 -3.80 14.42
CA LEU A 196 11.82 -2.65 14.79
C LEU A 196 13.30 -3.00 14.94
N ASP A 197 13.60 -4.17 15.51
CA ASP A 197 14.99 -4.66 15.63
C ASP A 197 15.63 -4.90 14.24
N LEU A 198 14.83 -5.32 13.25
CA LEU A 198 15.31 -5.61 11.90
C LEU A 198 15.61 -4.37 11.07
N LEU A 199 15.17 -3.18 11.48
CA LEU A 199 15.54 -1.94 10.82
C LEU A 199 17.02 -1.59 11.01
N ASP A 200 17.70 -2.19 11.98
CA ASP A 200 19.14 -2.00 12.20
C ASP A 200 19.99 -3.19 11.70
N ASP A 201 19.39 -4.11 10.92
CA ASP A 201 20.08 -5.32 10.46
C ASP A 201 21.15 -5.01 9.39
N GLU A 202 22.26 -5.75 9.40
CA GLU A 202 23.33 -5.59 8.38
C GLU A 202 22.82 -5.90 6.97
N ASN A 203 21.81 -6.76 6.84
CA ASN A 203 21.20 -7.11 5.58
C ASN A 203 20.17 -6.06 5.13
N VAL A 204 20.55 -5.29 4.13
CA VAL A 204 19.71 -4.30 3.44
C VAL A 204 18.32 -4.84 3.08
N SER A 205 18.25 -6.08 2.59
CA SER A 205 16.97 -6.68 2.19
C SER A 205 16.03 -6.85 3.39
N LEU A 206 16.59 -7.19 4.56
CA LEU A 206 15.83 -7.32 5.80
C LEU A 206 15.38 -5.96 6.33
N ARG A 207 16.27 -4.95 6.33
CA ARG A 207 15.89 -3.57 6.69
C ARG A 207 14.74 -3.06 5.82
N ARG A 208 14.83 -3.25 4.50
CA ARG A 208 13.77 -2.86 3.56
C ARG A 208 12.45 -3.58 3.82
N LEU A 209 12.49 -4.91 4.05
CA LEU A 209 11.29 -5.68 4.37
C LEU A 209 10.66 -5.26 5.69
N ALA A 210 11.49 -4.98 6.70
CA ALA A 210 11.05 -4.48 7.99
C ALA A 210 10.36 -3.11 7.87
N ALA A 211 10.97 -2.17 7.14
CA ALA A 211 10.39 -0.87 6.86
C ALA A 211 9.01 -1.01 6.22
N SER A 212 8.91 -1.80 5.15
CA SER A 212 7.66 -2.07 4.43
C SER A 212 6.57 -2.65 5.34
N ALA A 213 6.90 -3.64 6.17
CA ALA A 213 5.94 -4.29 7.06
C ALA A 213 5.45 -3.33 8.17
N LEU A 214 6.31 -2.43 8.64
CA LEU A 214 5.96 -1.42 9.64
C LEU A 214 4.99 -0.36 9.11
N GLY A 215 4.93 -0.15 7.79
CA GLY A 215 3.92 0.72 7.16
C GLY A 215 2.47 0.31 7.43
N ASN A 216 2.23 -0.98 7.64
CA ASN A 216 0.91 -1.55 7.95
C ASN A 216 0.56 -1.48 9.45
N ALA A 217 1.47 -0.98 10.29
CA ALA A 217 1.20 -0.93 11.73
C ALA A 217 0.12 0.12 12.06
N SER A 218 -0.84 -0.25 12.91
CA SER A 218 -1.88 0.68 13.37
C SER A 218 -1.44 1.53 14.58
N SER A 219 -0.15 1.93 14.65
CA SER A 219 0.38 2.70 15.78
C SER A 219 1.52 3.65 15.41
N ALA A 220 1.73 4.68 16.23
CA ALA A 220 2.84 5.63 16.06
C ALA A 220 4.23 5.08 16.47
N LYS A 221 4.28 3.90 17.09
CA LYS A 221 5.53 3.32 17.61
C LYS A 221 6.63 3.11 16.56
N PRO A 222 6.36 2.77 15.29
CA PRO A 222 7.40 2.62 14.29
C PRO A 222 8.02 3.94 13.82
N VAL A 223 7.34 5.07 14.04
CA VAL A 223 7.69 6.34 13.41
C VAL A 223 9.15 6.75 13.68
N PRO A 224 9.68 6.72 14.92
CA PRO A 224 11.08 7.12 15.16
C PRO A 224 12.10 6.25 14.41
N LYS A 225 11.86 4.94 14.37
CA LYS A 225 12.75 4.00 13.67
C LYS A 225 12.64 4.12 12.15
N LEU A 226 11.44 4.36 11.62
CA LEU A 226 11.24 4.63 10.19
C LEU A 226 11.82 5.98 9.77
N ALA A 227 11.75 7.00 10.62
CA ALA A 227 12.40 8.28 10.38
C ALA A 227 13.92 8.12 10.30
N GLY A 228 14.54 7.38 11.22
CA GLY A 228 15.96 7.04 11.11
C GLY A 228 16.31 6.26 9.84
N ALA A 229 15.40 5.43 9.33
CA ALA A 229 15.58 4.71 8.07
C ALA A 229 15.52 5.61 6.82
N LEU A 230 15.10 6.88 6.95
CA LEU A 230 15.22 7.88 5.87
C LEU A 230 16.68 8.30 5.65
N GLU A 231 17.56 8.07 6.61
CA GLU A 231 19.01 8.34 6.50
C GLU A 231 19.81 7.07 6.17
N ASP A 232 19.13 5.96 5.83
CA ASP A 232 19.82 4.71 5.50
C ASP A 232 20.79 4.91 4.33
N GLU A 233 21.96 4.28 4.42
CA GLU A 233 22.98 4.30 3.37
C GLU A 233 22.44 3.81 2.01
N HIS A 234 21.42 2.94 2.01
CA HIS A 234 20.84 2.38 0.81
C HIS A 234 19.52 3.03 0.43
N ASP A 235 19.49 3.53 -0.81
CA ASP A 235 18.36 4.23 -1.40
C ASP A 235 17.04 3.46 -1.31
N THR A 236 17.08 2.15 -1.55
CA THR A 236 15.87 1.32 -1.50
C THR A 236 15.24 1.26 -0.11
N VAL A 237 16.04 1.37 0.96
CA VAL A 237 15.54 1.41 2.34
C VAL A 237 14.92 2.78 2.63
N ARG A 238 15.63 3.88 2.29
CA ARG A 238 15.11 5.26 2.43
C ARG A 238 13.77 5.43 1.73
N ARG A 239 13.70 5.04 0.45
CA ARG A 239 12.46 5.09 -0.34
C ARG A 239 11.35 4.29 0.34
N THR A 240 11.63 3.07 0.75
CA THR A 240 10.63 2.22 1.44
C THR A 240 10.15 2.86 2.75
N ALA A 241 11.03 3.51 3.51
CA ALA A 241 10.67 4.22 4.72
C ALA A 241 9.71 5.40 4.43
N VAL A 242 9.94 6.17 3.35
CA VAL A 242 9.00 7.21 2.90
C VAL A 242 7.61 6.63 2.64
N PHE A 243 7.53 5.60 1.79
CA PHE A 243 6.26 4.93 1.48
C PHE A 243 5.59 4.40 2.76
N SER A 244 6.37 3.82 3.68
CA SER A 244 5.85 3.25 4.92
C SER A 244 5.31 4.30 5.88
N ILE A 245 5.93 5.47 5.97
CA ILE A 245 5.40 6.60 6.76
C ILE A 245 4.10 7.13 6.14
N ILE A 246 4.01 7.20 4.80
CA ILE A 246 2.77 7.57 4.10
C ILE A 246 1.64 6.57 4.38
N GLU A 247 1.94 5.27 4.36
CA GLU A 247 0.99 4.21 4.71
C GLU A 247 0.55 4.29 6.17
N LEU A 248 1.47 4.53 7.10
CA LEU A 248 1.12 4.75 8.51
C LEU A 248 0.15 5.92 8.67
N LEU A 249 0.40 7.04 7.98
CA LEU A 249 -0.50 8.19 8.01
C LEU A 249 -1.87 7.89 7.38
N ALA A 250 -1.90 7.06 6.32
CA ALA A 250 -3.13 6.69 5.61
C ALA A 250 -3.99 5.69 6.39
N ASN A 251 -3.35 4.74 7.07
CA ASN A 251 -3.98 3.61 7.75
C ASN A 251 -4.18 3.83 9.26
N ALA A 252 -3.60 4.89 9.84
CA ALA A 252 -3.75 5.21 11.26
C ALA A 252 -5.24 5.32 11.67
N PRO A 253 -5.71 4.55 12.68
CA PRO A 253 -7.04 4.72 13.23
C PRO A 253 -7.28 6.17 13.67
N THR A 254 -8.49 6.70 13.53
CA THR A 254 -8.80 8.12 13.85
C THR A 254 -8.30 8.56 15.23
N LYS A 255 -8.36 7.66 16.22
CA LYS A 255 -7.90 7.92 17.59
C LYS A 255 -6.37 8.05 17.72
N GLN A 256 -5.61 7.47 16.79
CA GLN A 256 -4.15 7.48 16.77
C GLN A 256 -3.57 8.41 15.70
N SER A 257 -4.38 8.86 14.74
CA SER A 257 -3.93 9.70 13.61
C SER A 257 -3.20 10.97 14.05
N HIS A 258 -3.64 11.61 15.15
CA HIS A 258 -2.92 12.76 15.73
C HIS A 258 -1.54 12.36 16.25
N ALA A 259 -1.45 11.30 17.06
CA ALA A 259 -0.17 10.83 17.61
C ALA A 259 0.83 10.39 16.53
N VAL A 260 0.34 9.75 15.45
CA VAL A 260 1.19 9.39 14.30
C VAL A 260 1.71 10.65 13.62
N ARG A 261 0.84 11.64 13.34
CA ARG A 261 1.27 12.91 12.73
C ARG A 261 2.26 13.68 13.61
N ASP A 262 2.01 13.75 14.91
CA ASP A 262 2.88 14.47 15.85
C ASP A 262 4.27 13.81 15.93
N ALA A 263 4.31 12.48 15.98
CA ALA A 263 5.57 11.73 15.93
C ALA A 263 6.30 11.98 14.60
N VAL A 264 5.57 11.93 13.48
CA VAL A 264 6.16 12.15 12.14
C VAL A 264 6.72 13.57 12.07
N ILE A 265 5.99 14.58 12.52
CA ILE A 265 6.52 15.96 12.57
C ILE A 265 7.77 16.05 13.44
N SER A 266 7.76 15.45 14.64
CA SER A 266 8.87 15.54 15.59
C SER A 266 10.16 14.90 15.08
N GLU A 267 10.05 13.76 14.39
CA GLU A 267 11.22 12.99 13.96
C GLU A 267 11.80 13.51 12.63
N LEU A 268 11.03 14.26 11.86
CA LEU A 268 11.43 14.72 10.52
C LEU A 268 11.99 16.14 10.48
N GLN A 269 12.05 16.86 11.61
CA GLN A 269 12.62 18.21 11.64
C GLN A 269 14.08 18.25 11.19
N ASP A 270 14.79 17.13 11.30
CA ASP A 270 16.22 17.01 11.02
C ASP A 270 16.55 16.11 9.82
N ALA A 271 15.53 15.60 9.10
CA ALA A 271 15.74 14.69 7.97
C ALA A 271 16.28 15.43 6.73
N ASP A 272 17.19 14.80 5.97
CA ASP A 272 17.78 15.38 4.76
C ASP A 272 16.79 15.41 3.58
N ASP A 273 16.44 16.62 3.13
CA ASP A 273 15.43 16.91 2.10
C ASP A 273 15.64 16.14 0.78
N GLU A 274 16.89 16.00 0.31
CA GLU A 274 17.16 15.54 -1.07
C GLU A 274 16.78 14.07 -1.26
N THR A 275 16.90 13.26 -0.21
CA THR A 275 16.62 11.81 -0.28
C THR A 275 15.15 11.45 -0.05
N VAL A 276 14.37 12.38 0.47
CA VAL A 276 12.97 12.18 0.89
C VAL A 276 11.98 12.79 -0.10
N THR A 277 12.32 13.95 -0.68
CA THR A 277 11.41 14.73 -1.55
C THR A 277 11.07 14.02 -2.86
N GLY A 278 12.04 13.38 -3.53
CA GLY A 278 11.80 12.65 -4.78
C GLY A 278 10.70 11.58 -4.69
N PRO A 279 10.80 10.60 -3.75
CA PRO A 279 9.75 9.60 -3.55
C PRO A 279 8.38 10.19 -3.17
N LEU A 280 8.36 11.33 -2.46
CA LEU A 280 7.09 12.00 -2.12
C LEU A 280 6.44 12.64 -3.35
N VAL A 281 7.23 13.23 -4.26
CA VAL A 281 6.74 13.74 -5.55
C VAL A 281 6.16 12.60 -6.39
N GLU A 282 6.86 11.47 -6.50
CA GLU A 282 6.33 10.29 -7.20
C GLU A 282 4.99 9.81 -6.62
N ILE A 283 4.85 9.77 -5.27
CA ILE A 283 3.57 9.41 -4.63
C ILE A 283 2.48 10.42 -4.95
N LEU A 284 2.80 11.71 -4.99
CA LEU A 284 1.85 12.75 -5.32
C LEU A 284 1.35 12.60 -6.77
N GLU A 285 2.24 12.33 -7.71
CA GLU A 285 1.91 12.23 -9.15
C GLU A 285 1.20 10.90 -9.49
N ASP A 286 1.68 9.78 -8.96
CA ASP A 286 1.27 8.44 -9.42
C ASP A 286 0.19 7.78 -8.56
N ALA A 287 -0.03 8.23 -7.31
CA ALA A 287 -0.94 7.52 -6.41
C ALA A 287 -2.41 7.69 -6.80
N THR A 288 -3.08 6.55 -7.00
CA THR A 288 -4.52 6.50 -7.31
C THR A 288 -5.38 6.92 -6.12
N GLN A 289 -4.91 6.71 -4.88
CA GLN A 289 -5.67 7.03 -3.67
C GLN A 289 -5.43 8.48 -3.22
N ALA A 290 -6.49 9.27 -3.17
CA ALA A 290 -6.43 10.66 -2.69
C ALA A 290 -5.88 10.81 -1.26
N ARG A 291 -5.94 9.78 -0.40
CA ARG A 291 -5.33 9.83 0.94
C ARG A 291 -3.81 9.81 0.89
N GLN A 292 -3.22 9.02 -0.02
CA GLN A 292 -1.78 8.93 -0.20
C GLN A 292 -1.25 10.26 -0.75
N ARG A 293 -1.86 10.80 -1.82
CA ARG A 293 -1.51 12.12 -2.36
C ARG A 293 -1.59 13.24 -1.31
N ARG A 294 -2.68 13.30 -0.53
CA ARG A 294 -2.81 14.24 0.60
C ARG A 294 -1.67 14.13 1.60
N ASN A 295 -1.32 12.91 1.99
CA ASN A 295 -0.25 12.69 2.94
C ASN A 295 1.11 13.07 2.35
N ALA A 296 1.36 12.78 1.06
CA ALA A 296 2.59 13.16 0.37
C ALA A 296 2.76 14.68 0.31
N VAL A 297 1.72 15.40 -0.10
CA VAL A 297 1.69 16.88 -0.11
C VAL A 297 1.91 17.46 1.28
N TRP A 298 1.23 16.91 2.29
CA TRP A 298 1.39 17.33 3.68
C TRP A 298 2.82 17.10 4.18
N PHE A 299 3.45 16.00 3.76
CA PHE A 299 4.81 15.63 4.12
C PHE A 299 5.82 16.56 3.42
N LEU A 300 5.71 16.76 2.10
CA LEU A 300 6.56 17.69 1.33
C LEU A 300 6.66 19.07 1.98
N GLY A 301 5.54 19.65 2.40
CA GLY A 301 5.53 20.97 3.07
C GLY A 301 6.20 21.05 4.44
N ARG A 302 6.82 19.97 4.93
CA ARG A 302 7.49 19.89 6.24
C ARG A 302 8.95 19.45 6.14
N VAL A 303 9.28 18.69 5.11
CA VAL A 303 10.64 18.14 4.87
C VAL A 303 11.28 18.71 3.61
N THR A 304 10.71 19.78 3.08
CA THR A 304 11.40 20.57 2.08
C THR A 304 11.92 21.80 2.79
N SER A 305 13.19 22.12 2.56
CA SER A 305 13.81 23.36 2.97
C SER A 305 13.00 24.56 2.50
N THR A 306 13.27 25.68 3.14
CA THR A 306 12.62 26.96 2.81
C THR A 306 12.80 27.33 1.34
N GLU A 307 13.89 26.91 0.67
CA GLU A 307 14.09 27.05 -0.77
C GLU A 307 13.94 25.68 -1.46
N PRO A 308 12.74 25.33 -1.95
CA PRO A 308 12.49 24.01 -2.52
C PRO A 308 13.20 23.81 -3.87
N PRO A 309 13.64 22.58 -4.19
CA PRO A 309 14.01 22.22 -5.57
C PRO A 309 12.83 22.42 -6.54
N ASP A 310 13.12 22.82 -7.78
CA ASP A 310 12.11 23.14 -8.81
C ASP A 310 11.03 22.04 -8.94
N HIS A 311 11.44 20.78 -9.08
CA HIS A 311 10.52 19.65 -9.23
C HIS A 311 9.56 19.47 -8.04
N VAL A 312 9.97 19.83 -6.82
CA VAL A 312 9.10 19.78 -5.63
C VAL A 312 8.09 20.92 -5.66
N LEU A 313 8.54 22.12 -6.00
CA LEU A 313 7.66 23.28 -6.13
C LEU A 313 6.64 23.06 -7.24
N ASP A 314 7.06 22.58 -8.40
CA ASP A 314 6.21 22.29 -9.55
C ASP A 314 5.10 21.29 -9.17
N ALA A 315 5.47 20.18 -8.53
CA ALA A 315 4.50 19.18 -8.06
C ALA A 315 3.51 19.74 -7.02
N LEU A 316 3.96 20.58 -6.09
CA LEU A 316 3.08 21.25 -5.12
C LEU A 316 2.13 22.26 -5.78
N VAL A 317 2.62 22.99 -6.79
CA VAL A 317 1.84 23.98 -7.53
C VAL A 317 0.79 23.29 -8.41
N GLU A 318 1.15 22.21 -9.11
CA GLU A 318 0.20 21.38 -9.86
C GLU A 318 -0.88 20.81 -8.94
N ALA A 319 -0.50 20.34 -7.76
CA ALA A 319 -1.45 19.82 -6.76
C ALA A 319 -2.46 20.87 -6.25
N LEU A 320 -2.27 22.18 -6.49
CA LEU A 320 -3.29 23.20 -6.20
C LEU A 320 -4.58 23.01 -7.01
N ASP A 321 -4.52 22.27 -8.11
CA ASP A 321 -5.66 21.90 -8.95
C ASP A 321 -6.08 20.42 -8.84
N ASP A 322 -5.60 19.69 -7.81
CA ASP A 322 -5.97 18.28 -7.63
C ASP A 322 -7.49 18.11 -7.49
N ASP A 323 -8.03 17.10 -8.18
CA ASP A 323 -9.46 16.73 -8.15
C ASP A 323 -10.00 16.52 -6.72
N ASP A 324 -9.15 16.02 -5.80
CA ASP A 324 -9.45 15.97 -4.38
C ASP A 324 -9.16 17.33 -3.73
N LYS A 325 -10.26 18.02 -3.39
CA LYS A 325 -10.23 19.35 -2.75
C LYS A 325 -9.36 19.42 -1.50
N MET A 326 -9.19 18.32 -0.77
CA MET A 326 -8.38 18.31 0.45
C MET A 326 -6.90 18.16 0.12
N THR A 327 -6.52 17.42 -0.94
CA THR A 327 -5.15 17.46 -1.51
C THR A 327 -4.79 18.87 -1.90
N ALA A 328 -5.63 19.54 -2.69
CA ALA A 328 -5.39 20.90 -3.14
C ALA A 328 -5.29 21.91 -1.98
N GLN A 329 -6.09 21.74 -0.94
CA GLN A 329 -5.99 22.57 0.27
C GLN A 329 -4.70 22.30 1.07
N PHE A 330 -4.24 21.04 1.13
CA PHE A 330 -2.95 20.73 1.74
C PHE A 330 -1.80 21.32 0.92
N ALA A 331 -1.86 21.28 -0.41
CA ALA A 331 -0.84 21.87 -1.27
C ALA A 331 -0.70 23.37 -0.99
N ALA A 332 -1.84 24.07 -0.95
CA ALA A 332 -1.86 25.49 -0.60
C ALA A 332 -1.27 25.79 0.78
N THR A 333 -1.44 24.88 1.75
CA THR A 333 -0.90 25.06 3.12
C THR A 333 0.58 24.69 3.18
N SER A 334 1.00 23.63 2.48
CA SER A 334 2.39 23.20 2.40
C SER A 334 3.26 24.28 1.76
N ILE A 335 2.79 24.90 0.68
CA ILE A 335 3.50 26.01 0.02
C ILE A 335 3.67 27.22 0.96
N THR A 336 2.75 27.46 1.91
CA THR A 336 2.90 28.59 2.85
C THR A 336 4.06 28.43 3.85
N ASN A 337 4.60 27.22 3.98
CA ASN A 337 5.80 26.96 4.78
C ASN A 337 7.10 27.14 3.97
N LEU A 338 6.99 27.35 2.65
CA LEU A 338 8.13 27.58 1.77
C LEU A 338 8.36 29.09 1.61
N GLU A 339 9.60 29.47 1.37
CA GLU A 339 10.02 30.86 1.19
C GLU A 339 10.81 31.03 -0.11
N GLY A 340 11.24 32.27 -0.38
CA GLY A 340 12.13 32.58 -1.50
C GLY A 340 11.45 33.17 -2.73
N LEU A 341 12.27 33.89 -3.52
CA LEU A 341 11.83 34.61 -4.72
C LEU A 341 11.31 33.70 -5.83
N HIS A 342 11.78 32.45 -5.88
CA HIS A 342 11.33 31.49 -6.87
C HIS A 342 9.89 31.06 -6.59
N VAL A 343 9.58 30.64 -5.35
CA VAL A 343 8.22 30.33 -4.90
C VAL A 343 7.27 31.50 -5.15
N GLU A 344 7.68 32.73 -4.80
CA GLU A 344 6.90 33.95 -5.07
C GLU A 344 6.61 34.12 -6.57
N SER A 345 7.63 33.92 -7.43
CA SER A 345 7.49 34.10 -8.88
C SER A 345 6.55 33.07 -9.49
N THR A 346 6.70 31.79 -9.16
CA THR A 346 5.86 30.70 -9.67
C THR A 346 4.39 30.90 -9.28
N LEU A 347 4.14 31.32 -8.03
CA LEU A 347 2.77 31.60 -7.60
C LEU A 347 2.16 32.84 -8.27
N ILE A 348 2.96 33.89 -8.51
CA ILE A 348 2.51 35.07 -9.26
C ILE A 348 2.12 34.69 -10.69
N GLU A 349 2.93 33.85 -11.34
CA GLU A 349 2.64 33.33 -12.68
C GLU A 349 1.32 32.55 -12.68
N LEU A 350 1.15 31.60 -11.76
CA LEU A 350 -0.09 30.82 -11.66
C LEU A 350 -1.32 31.71 -11.40
N VAL A 351 -1.26 32.72 -10.52
CA VAL A 351 -2.41 33.60 -10.26
C VAL A 351 -2.83 34.37 -11.53
N LYS A 352 -1.86 34.72 -12.39
CA LYS A 352 -2.08 35.49 -13.62
C LYS A 352 -2.44 34.62 -14.82
N ASP A 353 -2.16 33.33 -14.76
CA ASP A 353 -2.49 32.38 -15.81
C ASP A 353 -4.02 32.31 -16.02
N GLU A 354 -4.49 32.66 -17.22
CA GLU A 354 -5.91 32.64 -17.58
C GLU A 354 -6.40 31.24 -17.95
N ASP A 355 -5.49 30.34 -18.33
CA ASP A 355 -5.79 28.94 -18.66
C ASP A 355 -5.89 28.07 -17.39
N ALA A 356 -5.26 28.51 -16.29
CA ALA A 356 -5.34 27.85 -15.00
C ALA A 356 -6.75 27.94 -14.37
N SER A 357 -7.13 26.91 -13.61
CA SER A 357 -8.44 26.86 -12.96
C SER A 357 -8.63 27.97 -11.94
N VAL A 358 -9.89 28.41 -11.77
CA VAL A 358 -10.25 29.41 -10.76
C VAL A 358 -9.86 28.97 -9.34
N ASP A 359 -9.93 27.67 -9.06
CA ASP A 359 -9.66 27.13 -7.73
C ASP A 359 -8.15 27.04 -7.45
N ALA A 360 -7.34 26.68 -8.45
CA ALA A 360 -5.88 26.70 -8.36
C ALA A 360 -5.38 28.15 -8.16
N ARG A 361 -5.83 29.08 -9.00
CA ARG A 361 -5.50 30.51 -8.91
C ARG A 361 -5.87 31.12 -7.57
N ALA A 362 -7.05 30.79 -7.04
CA ALA A 362 -7.49 31.29 -5.74
C ALA A 362 -6.65 30.73 -4.58
N LYS A 363 -6.18 29.49 -4.67
CA LYS A 363 -5.27 28.90 -3.67
C LYS A 363 -3.84 29.45 -3.79
N ALA A 364 -3.36 29.69 -5.01
CA ALA A 364 -2.08 30.37 -5.24
C ALA A 364 -2.10 31.79 -4.64
N ALA A 365 -3.20 32.55 -4.83
CA ALA A 365 -3.39 33.85 -4.20
C ALA A 365 -3.44 33.77 -2.66
N TYR A 366 -3.96 32.67 -2.11
CA TYR A 366 -3.88 32.40 -0.66
C TYR A 366 -2.43 32.17 -0.20
N ALA A 367 -1.67 31.35 -0.92
CA ALA A 367 -0.29 31.01 -0.59
C ALA A 367 0.64 32.24 -0.67
N LEU A 368 0.50 33.08 -1.72
CA LEU A 368 1.22 34.36 -1.86
C LEU A 368 1.06 35.28 -0.64
N GLY A 369 -0.11 35.24 0.01
CA GLY A 369 -0.37 36.03 1.21
C GLY A 369 0.48 35.64 2.42
N SER A 370 1.14 34.47 2.38
CA SER A 370 2.01 33.98 3.47
C SER A 370 3.48 33.96 3.04
N VAL A 371 3.78 33.56 1.80
CA VAL A 371 5.14 33.67 1.22
C VAL A 371 5.61 35.13 1.24
N GLY A 372 4.71 36.06 0.93
CA GLY A 372 4.97 37.49 1.05
C GLY A 372 5.90 38.05 -0.01
N GLY A 373 6.44 39.24 0.25
CA GLY A 373 7.21 40.03 -0.71
C GLY A 373 6.44 41.24 -1.27
N ASP A 374 7.18 42.21 -1.79
CA ASP A 374 6.59 43.41 -2.39
C ASP A 374 5.89 43.08 -3.72
N ARG A 375 6.43 42.12 -4.51
CA ARG A 375 5.80 41.69 -5.78
C ARG A 375 4.51 40.91 -5.52
N ALA A 376 4.48 40.08 -4.48
CA ALA A 376 3.27 39.41 -4.03
C ALA A 376 2.21 40.44 -3.62
N ARG A 377 2.57 41.47 -2.83
CA ARG A 377 1.65 42.54 -2.43
C ARG A 377 1.10 43.29 -3.64
N GLU A 378 1.97 43.75 -4.55
CA GLU A 378 1.57 44.46 -5.78
C GLU A 378 0.65 43.60 -6.65
N THR A 379 0.97 42.31 -6.80
CA THR A 379 0.16 41.38 -7.60
C THR A 379 -1.21 41.15 -6.98
N LEU A 380 -1.29 40.93 -5.67
CA LEU A 380 -2.57 40.71 -5.00
C LEU A 380 -3.46 41.98 -5.03
N ASP A 381 -2.87 43.16 -4.90
CA ASP A 381 -3.56 44.47 -4.99
C ASP A 381 -4.15 44.69 -6.39
N ALA A 382 -3.34 44.44 -7.43
CA ALA A 382 -3.80 44.50 -8.81
C ALA A 382 -4.94 43.51 -9.09
N ILE A 383 -4.88 42.30 -8.51
CA ILE A 383 -5.95 41.31 -8.64
C ILE A 383 -7.24 41.78 -7.98
N THR A 384 -7.19 42.44 -6.81
CA THR A 384 -8.39 42.94 -6.14
C THR A 384 -9.15 43.99 -6.93
N ASP A 385 -8.43 44.81 -7.70
CA ASP A 385 -9.00 45.87 -8.54
C ASP A 385 -9.36 45.41 -9.96
N SER A 386 -8.98 44.19 -10.35
CA SER A 386 -9.25 43.62 -11.67
C SER A 386 -10.66 43.02 -11.80
N ASP A 387 -11.06 42.67 -13.04
CA ASP A 387 -12.32 41.97 -13.33
C ASP A 387 -12.14 40.45 -13.44
N VAL A 388 -11.33 39.86 -12.57
CA VAL A 388 -11.19 38.40 -12.47
C VAL A 388 -12.30 37.77 -11.62
N ASP A 389 -12.33 36.44 -11.62
CA ASP A 389 -13.32 35.67 -10.86
C ASP A 389 -13.40 36.10 -9.39
N LYS A 390 -14.63 36.13 -8.88
CA LYS A 390 -14.95 36.59 -7.51
C LYS A 390 -14.22 35.79 -6.43
N GLN A 391 -14.00 34.48 -6.64
CA GLN A 391 -13.29 33.63 -5.70
C GLN A 391 -11.82 34.04 -5.58
N ILE A 392 -11.17 34.29 -6.72
CA ILE A 392 -9.77 34.74 -6.78
C ILE A 392 -9.64 36.09 -6.08
N ARG A 393 -10.49 37.07 -6.42
CA ARG A 393 -10.48 38.40 -5.77
C ARG A 393 -10.69 38.33 -4.26
N LYS A 394 -11.64 37.50 -3.81
CA LYS A 394 -11.91 37.33 -2.37
C LYS A 394 -10.69 36.76 -1.65
N ARG A 395 -9.98 35.81 -2.26
CA ARG A 395 -8.74 35.27 -1.68
C ARG A 395 -7.60 36.28 -1.70
N ALA A 396 -7.41 37.00 -2.79
CA ALA A 396 -6.40 38.05 -2.87
C ALA A 396 -6.60 39.14 -1.80
N PHE A 397 -7.83 39.61 -1.61
CA PHE A 397 -8.17 40.58 -0.56
C PHE A 397 -7.86 40.07 0.86
N ALA A 398 -8.22 38.81 1.14
CA ALA A 398 -7.94 38.19 2.43
C ALA A 398 -6.43 38.02 2.68
N SER A 399 -5.67 37.71 1.64
CA SER A 399 -4.22 37.58 1.67
C SER A 399 -3.51 38.91 1.87
N LEU A 400 -3.93 39.98 1.18
CA LEU A 400 -3.40 41.34 1.39
C LEU A 400 -3.54 41.81 2.84
N SER A 401 -4.67 41.50 3.45
CA SER A 401 -4.93 41.84 4.86
C SER A 401 -3.92 41.17 5.81
N LYS A 402 -3.40 39.99 5.46
CA LYS A 402 -2.32 39.34 6.22
C LYS A 402 -0.96 40.02 6.00
N LEU A 403 -0.66 40.43 4.77
CA LEU A 403 0.61 41.10 4.40
C LEU A 403 0.73 42.56 4.87
N GLY A 404 -0.39 43.20 5.24
CA GLY A 404 -0.48 44.60 5.68
C GLY A 404 -0.76 44.81 7.17
N GLY A 405 -0.78 43.74 7.97
CA GLY A 405 -1.14 43.78 9.39
C GLY A 405 -0.02 44.18 10.35
N VAL A 406 0.55 45.40 10.26
CA VAL A 406 1.16 46.09 11.42
C VAL A 406 0.72 47.56 11.44
N LYS A 407 -0.14 47.83 12.44
CA LYS A 407 -0.59 49.09 13.05
C LYS A 407 -1.56 50.00 12.27
N GLN A 408 -2.77 50.06 12.83
CA GLN A 408 -3.68 51.22 12.80
C GLN A 408 -2.96 52.52 13.16
#